data_AF-A0A7X6SS47-F1
#
_entry.id   AF-A0A7X6SS47-F1
#
_cell.length_a   1.000
_cell.length_b   1.000
_cell.length_c   1.000
_cell.angle_alpha   90.00
_cell.angle_beta   90.00
_cell.angle_gamma   90.00
#
_symmetry.space_group_name_H-M   'P 1'
#
loop_
_entity.id
_entity.type
_entity.pdbx_description
1 polymer ?
#
loop_
_entity_poly.entity_id
_entity_poly.type
_entity_poly.pdbx_seq_one_letter_code
_entity_poly.pdbx_strand_id
1 'polypeptide(L)'
;MRHAAAIVFMLLSAVLAGQKAESNVTFADYRNLILTVKKDAMKATGKLTSGELLSVGCEQNVCFFEIEYKDRKLRQPVGDDITRLTISEFDFNSDGDLELVVINDYRGTSFLYVFSYSRGIIMKLFEKEIKYDRIVIRSDYIEHHLPTGMDTVWHYYQGGFWTMTPYSLP
;
A
#
# COMPACT_ATOMS: atom_id res chain seq x y z
N MET A 1 10.92 -45.79 14.73
CA MET A 1 10.57 -45.24 13.39
C MET A 1 9.25 -44.47 13.33
N ARG A 2 8.25 -44.75 14.18
CA ARG A 2 6.95 -44.03 14.17
C ARG A 2 6.99 -42.56 14.63
N HIS A 3 7.98 -42.15 15.43
CA HIS A 3 8.09 -40.78 15.94
C HIS A 3 8.82 -39.80 15.00
N ALA A 4 9.69 -40.31 14.12
CA ALA A 4 10.42 -39.47 13.16
C ALA A 4 9.50 -38.87 12.09
N ALA A 5 8.52 -39.65 11.63
CA ALA A 5 7.54 -39.18 10.65
C ALA A 5 6.63 -38.07 11.21
N ALA A 6 6.25 -38.13 12.49
CA ALA A 6 5.41 -37.11 13.13
C ALA A 6 6.13 -35.76 13.29
N ILE A 7 7.43 -35.78 13.60
CA ILE A 7 8.25 -34.57 13.71
C ILE A 7 8.44 -33.92 12.32
N VAL A 8 8.68 -34.72 11.28
CA VAL A 8 8.78 -34.22 9.90
C VAL A 8 7.45 -33.62 9.44
N PHE A 9 6.31 -34.22 9.79
CA PHE A 9 4.99 -33.70 9.44
C PHE A 9 4.63 -32.40 10.18
N MET A 10 5.04 -32.25 11.45
CA MET A 10 4.90 -30.97 12.20
C MET A 10 5.78 -29.86 11.62
N LEU A 11 7.02 -30.18 11.23
CA LEU A 11 7.92 -29.19 10.62
C LEU A 11 7.43 -28.75 9.25
N LEU A 12 6.83 -29.64 8.45
CA LEU A 12 6.23 -29.28 7.15
C LEU A 12 4.99 -28.40 7.30
N SER A 13 4.15 -28.66 8.30
CA SER A 13 2.92 -27.89 8.54
C SER A 13 3.21 -26.48 9.07
N ALA A 14 4.30 -26.28 9.82
CA ALA A 14 4.74 -24.95 10.24
C ALA A 14 5.24 -24.08 9.08
N VAL A 15 5.86 -24.67 8.05
CA VAL A 15 6.33 -23.93 6.85
C VAL A 15 5.15 -23.53 5.95
N LEU A 16 4.12 -24.37 5.87
CA LEU A 16 2.89 -24.09 5.09
C LEU A 16 1.93 -23.12 5.79
N ALA A 17 2.00 -23.00 7.12
CA ALA A 17 1.27 -22.01 7.90
C ALA A 17 2.00 -20.66 8.04
N GLY A 18 3.10 -20.46 7.30
CA GLY A 18 3.79 -19.18 7.24
C GLY A 18 2.87 -18.11 6.66
N GLN A 19 2.35 -17.23 7.52
CA GLN A 19 1.65 -16.02 7.12
C GLN A 19 2.53 -15.27 6.11
N LYS A 20 2.01 -14.97 4.92
CA LYS A 20 2.75 -14.20 3.91
C LYS A 20 3.16 -12.88 4.55
N ALA A 21 4.45 -12.56 4.47
CA ALA A 21 5.01 -11.35 5.05
C ALA A 21 4.65 -10.07 4.27
N GLU A 22 4.10 -10.23 3.06
CA GLU A 22 3.82 -9.15 2.11
C GLU A 22 2.30 -9.02 1.89
N SER A 23 1.84 -7.79 1.74
CA SER A 23 0.50 -7.43 1.34
C SER A 23 0.04 -8.15 0.07
N ASN A 24 -1.23 -8.53 0.05
CA ASN A 24 -1.89 -9.05 -1.15
C ASN A 24 -2.60 -7.91 -1.90
N VAL A 25 -1.83 -6.86 -2.21
CA VAL A 25 -2.30 -5.70 -2.99
C VAL A 25 -1.87 -5.88 -4.44
N THR A 26 -2.82 -5.74 -5.35
CA THR A 26 -2.61 -5.85 -6.80
C THR A 26 -3.21 -4.66 -7.51
N PHE A 27 -2.61 -4.27 -8.62
CA PHE A 27 -3.16 -3.24 -9.51
C PHE A 27 -3.65 -3.94 -10.76
N ALA A 28 -4.92 -3.74 -11.11
CA ALA A 28 -5.49 -4.27 -12.34
C ALA A 28 -5.05 -3.43 -13.56
N ASP A 29 -4.87 -2.14 -13.34
CA ASP A 29 -4.50 -1.16 -14.36
C ASP A 29 -3.02 -0.76 -14.23
N TYR A 30 -2.52 -0.01 -15.22
CA TYR A 30 -1.12 0.42 -15.23
C TYR A 30 -0.81 1.33 -14.04
N ARG A 31 0.35 1.10 -13.43
CA ARG A 31 0.92 1.98 -12.41
C ARG A 31 2.35 2.34 -12.77
N ASN A 32 2.78 3.53 -12.37
CA ASN A 32 4.18 3.90 -12.42
C ASN A 32 4.85 3.58 -11.07
N LEU A 33 5.75 2.61 -11.04
CA LEU A 33 6.44 2.23 -9.81
C LEU A 33 7.59 3.21 -9.54
N ILE A 34 7.52 3.96 -8.44
CA ILE A 34 8.56 4.92 -8.06
C ILE A 34 9.68 4.24 -7.27
N LEU A 35 9.31 3.45 -6.27
CA LEU A 35 10.27 2.71 -5.46
C LEU A 35 9.64 1.48 -4.79
N THR A 36 10.51 0.52 -4.48
CA THR A 36 10.24 -0.55 -3.53
C THR A 36 11.50 -0.78 -2.72
N VAL A 37 11.39 -0.63 -1.41
CA VAL A 37 12.52 -0.69 -0.49
C VAL A 37 12.23 -1.68 0.63
N LYS A 38 13.28 -2.33 1.11
CA LYS A 38 13.25 -3.17 2.31
C LYS A 38 13.84 -2.41 3.49
N LYS A 39 13.60 -2.90 4.70
CA LYS A 39 14.02 -2.26 5.96
C LYS A 39 15.49 -1.78 5.98
N ASP A 40 16.40 -2.58 5.42
CA ASP A 40 17.85 -2.29 5.33
C ASP A 40 18.19 -1.14 4.37
N ALA A 41 17.27 -0.77 3.48
CA ALA A 41 17.42 0.25 2.45
C ALA A 41 16.47 1.45 2.63
N MET A 42 15.98 1.73 3.84
CA MET A 42 15.14 2.91 4.18
C MET A 42 15.94 4.22 4.19
N LYS A 43 16.56 4.53 3.06
CA LYS A 43 17.27 5.76 2.72
C LYS A 43 17.32 5.98 1.20
N ALA A 44 16.54 5.20 0.45
CA ALA A 44 16.54 5.25 -1.01
C ALA A 44 15.78 6.48 -1.50
N THR A 45 16.00 6.79 -2.78
CA THR A 45 15.32 7.86 -3.48
C THR A 45 14.72 7.34 -4.78
N GLY A 46 13.66 7.98 -5.22
CA GLY A 46 13.00 7.80 -6.51
C GLY A 46 12.59 9.16 -7.06
N LYS A 47 12.03 9.18 -8.27
CA LYS A 47 11.62 10.40 -8.95
C LYS A 47 10.18 10.27 -9.41
N LEU A 48 9.35 11.25 -9.08
CA LEU A 48 7.97 11.34 -9.51
C LEU A 48 7.88 11.68 -11.00
N THR A 49 6.75 11.37 -11.64
CA THR A 49 6.50 11.75 -13.05
C THR A 49 6.54 13.26 -13.24
N SER A 50 6.09 14.01 -12.23
CA SER A 50 6.16 15.47 -12.18
C SER A 50 7.59 16.02 -12.06
N GLY A 51 8.57 15.17 -11.73
CA GLY A 51 9.99 15.47 -11.73
C GLY A 51 10.62 15.67 -10.35
N GLU A 52 9.82 15.80 -9.30
CA GLU A 52 10.27 15.94 -7.91
C GLU A 52 10.97 14.68 -7.41
N LEU A 53 11.94 14.89 -6.52
CA LEU A 53 12.62 13.81 -5.83
C LEU A 53 11.75 13.33 -4.66
N LEU A 54 11.56 12.02 -4.56
CA LEU A 54 10.94 11.37 -3.42
C LEU A 54 12.00 10.54 -2.69
N SER A 55 12.11 10.71 -1.38
CA SER A 55 13.00 9.93 -0.53
C SER A 55 12.24 9.21 0.58
N VAL A 56 12.82 8.15 1.12
CA VAL A 56 12.24 7.40 2.24
C VAL A 56 13.24 7.29 3.38
N GLY A 57 12.75 7.25 4.61
CA GLY A 57 13.58 7.21 5.80
C GLY A 57 12.84 6.69 7.03
N CYS A 58 13.58 6.38 8.08
CA CYS A 58 13.01 6.14 9.40
C CYS A 58 13.81 6.92 10.47
N GLU A 59 13.10 7.67 11.29
CA GLU A 59 13.64 8.49 12.38
C GLU A 59 12.81 8.26 13.63
N GLN A 60 13.45 8.04 14.79
CA GLN A 60 12.76 7.86 16.08
C GLN A 60 11.62 6.81 16.04
N ASN A 61 11.85 5.69 15.37
CA ASN A 61 10.91 4.59 15.13
C ASN A 61 9.74 4.85 14.16
N VAL A 62 9.64 6.07 13.61
CA VAL A 62 8.64 6.40 12.59
C VAL A 62 9.30 6.39 11.22
N CYS A 63 8.73 5.63 10.29
CA CYS A 63 9.12 5.64 8.89
C CYS A 63 8.26 6.61 8.09
N PHE A 64 8.87 7.24 7.09
CA PHE A 64 8.27 8.30 6.28
C PHE A 64 8.71 8.21 4.83
N PHE A 65 7.93 8.84 3.96
CA PHE A 65 8.45 9.36 2.70
C PHE A 65 8.44 10.89 2.72
N GLU A 66 9.27 11.47 1.87
CA GLU A 66 9.45 12.91 1.77
C GLU A 66 9.59 13.31 0.30
N ILE A 67 8.84 14.33 -0.11
CA ILE A 67 8.92 14.90 -1.46
C ILE A 67 9.62 16.25 -1.38
N GLU A 68 10.66 16.43 -2.20
CA GLU A 68 11.35 17.71 -2.34
C GLU A 68 10.62 18.57 -3.38
N TYR A 69 10.07 19.69 -2.93
CA TYR A 69 9.38 20.66 -3.78
C TYR A 69 9.95 22.06 -3.56
N LYS A 70 10.70 22.55 -4.57
CA LYS A 70 11.48 23.79 -4.46
C LYS A 70 12.38 23.72 -3.23
N ASP A 71 12.33 24.70 -2.34
CA ASP A 71 13.15 24.76 -1.12
C ASP A 71 12.48 24.12 0.11
N ARG A 72 11.46 23.28 -0.11
CA ARG A 72 10.68 22.65 0.97
C ARG A 72 10.67 21.13 0.85
N LYS A 73 10.52 20.49 2.00
CA LYS A 73 10.40 19.03 2.15
C LYS A 73 9.02 18.71 2.72
N LEU A 74 8.26 17.89 2.00
CA LEU A 74 6.92 17.46 2.40
C LEU A 74 7.00 16.04 2.93
N ARG A 75 7.12 15.92 4.25
CA ARG A 75 7.27 14.64 4.93
C ARG A 75 5.91 14.07 5.29
N GLN A 76 5.69 12.78 5.03
CA GLN A 76 4.49 12.04 5.40
C GLN A 76 4.86 10.78 6.17
N PRO A 77 4.37 10.60 7.42
CA PRO A 77 4.58 9.37 8.16
C PRO A 77 3.77 8.23 7.53
N VAL A 78 4.38 7.05 7.43
CA VAL A 78 3.77 5.87 6.85
C VAL A 78 3.90 4.65 7.76
N GLY A 79 3.99 4.86 9.07
CA GLY A 79 4.00 3.81 10.09
C GLY A 79 5.37 3.49 10.66
N ASP A 80 5.42 2.49 11.53
CA ASP A 80 6.58 2.15 12.35
C ASP A 80 7.13 0.75 11.98
N ASP A 81 8.43 0.54 12.16
CA ASP A 81 9.12 -0.76 12.00
C ASP A 81 8.89 -1.48 10.64
N ILE A 82 8.71 -0.72 9.55
CA ILE A 82 8.36 -1.24 8.21
C ILE A 82 9.40 -2.24 7.68
N THR A 83 8.93 -3.40 7.21
CA THR A 83 9.77 -4.42 6.58
C THR A 83 9.96 -4.19 5.08
N ARG A 84 8.93 -3.70 4.41
CA ARG A 84 8.93 -3.33 3.00
C ARG A 84 8.00 -2.12 2.79
N LEU A 85 8.44 -1.17 1.97
CA LEU A 85 7.65 -0.02 1.56
C LEU A 85 7.65 0.06 0.04
N THR A 86 6.47 0.14 -0.56
CA THR A 86 6.28 0.32 -1.99
C THR A 86 5.52 1.61 -2.23
N ILE A 87 6.03 2.45 -3.13
CA ILE A 87 5.39 3.71 -3.53
C ILE A 87 5.25 3.70 -5.05
N SER A 88 4.03 3.95 -5.51
CA SER A 88 3.69 4.04 -6.93
C SER A 88 2.84 5.27 -7.20
N GLU A 89 2.90 5.78 -8.41
CA GLU A 89 1.93 6.72 -8.96
C GLU A 89 0.86 5.94 -9.72
N PHE A 90 -0.40 6.33 -9.55
CA PHE A 90 -1.55 5.69 -10.18
C PHE A 90 -2.61 6.74 -10.52
N ASP A 91 -3.23 6.61 -11.69
CA ASP A 91 -4.24 7.53 -12.23
C ASP A 91 -5.65 7.02 -11.83
N PHE A 92 -6.20 7.55 -10.74
CA PHE A 92 -7.58 7.24 -10.40
C PHE A 92 -8.55 8.11 -11.23
N ASN A 93 -9.66 7.53 -11.68
CA ASN A 93 -10.63 8.08 -12.64
C ASN A 93 -10.09 8.39 -14.04
N SER A 94 -8.83 8.04 -14.35
CA SER A 94 -8.25 8.23 -15.70
C SER A 94 -8.32 9.68 -16.18
N ASP A 95 -8.17 10.63 -15.25
CA ASP A 95 -8.20 12.08 -15.55
C ASP A 95 -6.80 12.65 -15.84
N GLY A 96 -5.76 11.82 -15.67
CA GLY A 96 -4.37 12.16 -15.93
C GLY A 96 -3.65 12.76 -14.72
N ASP A 97 -4.35 13.05 -13.63
CA ASP A 97 -3.73 13.38 -12.35
C ASP A 97 -3.30 12.08 -11.66
N LEU A 98 -2.09 12.07 -11.09
CA LEU A 98 -1.51 10.87 -10.49
C LEU A 98 -1.52 10.96 -8.96
N GLU A 99 -2.22 10.03 -8.32
CA GLU A 99 -2.12 9.83 -6.88
C GLU A 99 -0.92 8.97 -6.50
N LEU A 100 -0.41 9.20 -5.30
CA LEU A 100 0.60 8.33 -4.68
C LEU A 100 -0.09 7.21 -3.91
N VAL A 101 0.15 5.98 -4.35
CA VAL A 101 -0.25 4.77 -3.65
C VAL A 101 0.94 4.24 -2.86
N VAL A 102 0.80 4.21 -1.54
CA VAL A 102 1.85 3.78 -0.61
C VAL A 102 1.40 2.55 0.14
N ILE A 103 2.19 1.49 0.05
CA ILE A 103 1.95 0.22 0.74
C ILE A 103 3.11 0.00 1.70
N ASN A 104 2.81 0.00 3.00
CA ASN A 104 3.76 -0.47 4.01
C ASN A 104 3.44 -1.94 4.34
N ASP A 105 4.47 -2.75 4.57
CA ASP A 105 4.32 -4.12 5.06
C ASP A 105 5.09 -4.26 6.37
N TYR A 106 4.43 -4.80 7.39
CA TYR A 106 4.99 -5.15 8.68
C TYR A 106 4.49 -6.50 9.19
N ARG A 107 5.38 -7.51 9.18
CA ARG A 107 5.17 -8.81 9.84
C ARG A 107 3.77 -9.42 9.58
N GLY A 108 3.29 -9.36 8.33
CA GLY A 108 2.00 -9.92 7.92
C GLY A 108 0.77 -9.03 8.15
N THR A 109 0.98 -7.77 8.54
CA THR A 109 0.01 -6.68 8.47
C THR A 109 0.57 -5.60 7.55
N SER A 110 -0.29 -4.96 6.78
CA SER A 110 0.12 -3.96 5.79
C SER A 110 -0.84 -2.78 5.87
N PHE A 111 -0.41 -1.59 5.50
CA PHE A 111 -1.28 -0.43 5.36
C PHE A 111 -1.18 0.09 3.94
N LEU A 112 -2.35 0.28 3.33
CA LEU A 112 -2.50 0.98 2.07
C LEU A 112 -2.92 2.41 2.35
N TYR A 113 -2.13 3.35 1.84
CA TYR A 113 -2.44 4.77 1.81
C TYR A 113 -2.55 5.25 0.37
N VAL A 114 -3.48 6.17 0.13
CA VAL A 114 -3.53 6.94 -1.11
C VAL A 114 -3.41 8.41 -0.77
N PHE A 115 -2.54 9.14 -1.46
CA PHE A 115 -2.35 10.57 -1.30
C PHE A 115 -2.56 11.29 -2.63
N SER A 116 -3.29 12.40 -2.59
CA SER A 116 -3.23 13.40 -3.65
C SER A 116 -1.97 14.24 -3.43
N TYR A 117 -1.22 14.46 -4.51
CA TYR A 117 -0.06 15.36 -4.51
C TYR A 117 -0.16 16.32 -5.70
N SER A 118 -0.13 17.62 -5.42
CA SER A 118 -0.06 18.63 -6.47
C SER A 118 0.66 19.88 -5.99
N ARG A 119 1.67 20.31 -6.76
CA ARG A 119 2.38 21.59 -6.59
C ARG A 119 2.82 21.88 -5.15
N GLY A 120 3.34 20.84 -4.48
CA GLY A 120 3.84 20.97 -3.13
C GLY A 120 2.76 20.99 -2.03
N ILE A 121 1.56 20.49 -2.34
CA ILE A 121 0.50 20.18 -1.39
C ILE A 121 0.27 18.67 -1.44
N ILE A 122 0.24 18.03 -0.28
CA ILE A 122 -0.03 16.59 -0.15
C ILE A 122 -1.18 16.37 0.82
N MET A 123 -2.13 15.52 0.45
CA MET A 123 -3.31 15.21 1.24
C MET A 123 -3.59 13.71 1.19
N LYS A 124 -3.76 13.09 2.36
CA LYS A 124 -4.16 11.68 2.46
C LYS A 124 -5.64 11.54 2.12
N LEU A 125 -5.94 10.75 1.10
CA LEU A 125 -7.30 10.47 0.61
C LEU A 125 -7.86 9.16 1.17
N PHE A 126 -7.00 8.19 1.42
CA PHE A 126 -7.38 6.85 1.81
C PHE A 126 -6.36 6.24 2.76
N GLU A 127 -6.85 5.41 3.68
CA GLU A 127 -6.05 4.59 4.57
C GLU A 127 -6.80 3.31 4.91
N LYS A 128 -6.12 2.17 4.78
CA LYS A 128 -6.68 0.88 5.17
C LYS A 128 -5.60 -0.08 5.66
N GLU A 129 -5.81 -0.64 6.84
CA GLU A 129 -5.09 -1.82 7.32
C GLU A 129 -5.53 -3.06 6.53
N ILE A 130 -4.55 -3.82 6.05
CA ILE A 130 -4.68 -5.04 5.26
C ILE A 130 -3.95 -6.14 6.00
N LYS A 131 -4.67 -7.20 6.37
CA LYS A 131 -4.07 -8.38 7.01
C LYS A 131 -3.70 -9.41 5.95
N TYR A 132 -4.46 -10.49 5.88
CA TYR A 132 -4.37 -11.52 4.84
C TYR A 132 -5.31 -11.24 3.65
N ASP A 133 -6.05 -10.14 3.72
CA ASP A 133 -7.09 -9.79 2.75
C ASP A 133 -6.48 -9.42 1.41
N ARG A 134 -7.21 -9.72 0.33
CA ARG A 134 -6.81 -9.33 -1.02
C ARG A 134 -7.37 -7.95 -1.34
N ILE A 135 -6.51 -7.06 -1.82
CA ILE A 135 -6.88 -5.75 -2.35
C ILE A 135 -6.60 -5.71 -3.86
N VAL A 136 -7.56 -5.20 -4.62
CA VAL A 136 -7.40 -4.95 -6.05
C VAL A 136 -7.67 -3.47 -6.30
N ILE A 137 -6.65 -2.76 -6.76
CA ILE A 137 -6.72 -1.33 -7.13
C ILE A 137 -7.03 -1.24 -8.63
N ARG A 138 -8.07 -0.47 -8.95
CA ARG A 138 -8.51 -0.14 -10.31
C ARG A 138 -8.66 1.37 -10.46
N SER A 139 -8.71 1.85 -11.70
CA SER A 139 -8.83 3.29 -11.98
C SER A 139 -9.98 3.96 -11.22
N ASP A 140 -11.16 3.34 -11.10
CA ASP A 140 -12.31 4.03 -10.49
C ASP A 140 -12.61 3.59 -9.04
N TYR A 141 -11.96 2.53 -8.55
CA TYR A 141 -12.27 1.96 -7.23
C TYR A 141 -11.20 1.00 -6.72
N ILE A 142 -11.28 0.73 -5.41
CA ILE A 142 -10.49 -0.30 -4.72
C ILE A 142 -11.45 -1.38 -4.22
N GLU A 143 -11.17 -2.63 -4.59
CA GLU A 143 -11.91 -3.80 -4.08
C GLU A 143 -11.17 -4.42 -2.88
N HIS A 144 -11.92 -4.73 -1.82
CA HIS A 144 -11.45 -5.50 -0.68
C HIS A 144 -12.15 -6.85 -0.62
N HIS A 145 -11.34 -7.89 -0.57
CA HIS A 145 -11.78 -9.28 -0.54
C HIS A 145 -11.30 -9.95 0.74
N LEU A 146 -12.24 -10.36 1.56
CA LEU A 146 -12.01 -11.28 2.65
C LEU A 146 -11.82 -12.70 2.09
N PRO A 147 -11.32 -13.66 2.88
CA PRO A 147 -11.27 -15.07 2.47
C PRO A 147 -12.63 -15.65 2.02
N THR A 148 -13.74 -15.07 2.50
CA THR A 148 -15.11 -15.46 2.15
C THR A 148 -15.63 -14.86 0.85
N GLY A 149 -14.91 -13.92 0.25
CA GLY A 149 -15.30 -13.22 -0.99
C GLY A 149 -15.14 -11.70 -0.90
N MET A 150 -15.70 -11.01 -1.89
CA MET A 150 -15.71 -9.54 -1.93
C MET A 150 -16.52 -8.99 -0.75
N ASP A 151 -15.93 -8.07 -0.01
CA ASP A 151 -16.51 -7.46 1.20
C ASP A 151 -16.92 -6.02 0.93
N THR A 152 -15.95 -5.18 0.56
CA THR A 152 -16.16 -3.73 0.39
C THR A 152 -15.57 -3.26 -0.94
N VAL A 153 -16.23 -2.29 -1.57
CA VAL A 153 -15.69 -1.52 -2.69
C VAL A 153 -15.66 -0.05 -2.31
N TRP A 154 -14.51 0.60 -2.48
CA TRP A 154 -14.35 2.04 -2.29
C TRP A 154 -14.20 2.72 -3.64
N HIS A 155 -15.18 3.52 -4.02
CA HIS A 155 -15.20 4.25 -5.28
C HIS A 155 -14.45 5.56 -5.14
N TYR A 156 -13.59 5.86 -6.13
CA TYR A 156 -12.92 7.15 -6.21
C TYR A 156 -13.84 8.16 -6.90
N TYR A 157 -14.22 9.21 -6.18
CA TYR A 157 -15.09 10.25 -6.70
C TYR A 157 -14.77 11.60 -6.05
N GLN A 158 -14.58 12.62 -6.90
CA GLN A 158 -14.27 14.00 -6.49
C GLN A 158 -13.08 14.11 -5.53
N GLY A 159 -11.98 13.40 -5.83
CA GLY A 159 -10.75 13.47 -5.02
C GLY A 159 -10.85 12.75 -3.68
N GLY A 160 -11.77 11.80 -3.52
CA GLY A 160 -11.95 11.04 -2.29
C GLY A 160 -12.52 9.64 -2.53
N PHE A 161 -12.42 8.78 -1.53
CA PHE A 161 -12.92 7.41 -1.58
C PHE A 161 -14.21 7.26 -0.78
N TRP A 162 -15.22 6.65 -1.40
CA TRP A 162 -16.54 6.48 -0.83
C TRP A 162 -16.98 5.02 -0.90
N THR A 163 -17.48 4.49 0.22
CA THR A 163 -18.22 3.21 0.19
C THR A 163 -19.62 3.51 -0.30
N MET A 164 -19.98 3.00 -1.48
CA MET A 164 -21.33 3.17 -2.02
C MET A 164 -22.22 2.05 -1.52
N THR A 165 -23.29 2.39 -0.78
CA THR A 165 -24.36 1.44 -0.49
C THR A 165 -25.27 1.33 -1.71
N PRO A 166 -25.63 0.13 -2.19
CA PRO A 166 -26.56 -0.01 -3.31
C PRO A 166 -27.88 0.71 -2.99
N TYR A 167 -28.31 1.61 -3.87
CA TYR A 167 -29.62 2.22 -3.77
C TYR A 167 -30.69 1.15 -4.04
N SER A 168 -31.45 0.78 -3.00
CA SER A 168 -32.67 -0.01 -3.17
C SER A 168 -33.80 0.97 -3.46
N LEU A 169 -34.46 0.79 -4.62
CA LEU A 169 -35.72 1.47 -4.87
C LEU A 169 -36.73 1.01 -3.79
N PRO A 170 -37.51 1.94 -3.20
CA PRO A 170 -38.54 1.61 -2.22
C PRO A 170 -39.64 0.72 -2.82
#